data_AF-A0A7W1YTY9-F1
#
_entry.id   AF-A0A7W1YTY9-F1
#
_cell.length_a   1.000
_cell.length_b   1.000
_cell.length_c   1.000
_cell.angle_alpha   90.00
_cell.angle_beta   90.00
_cell.angle_gamma   90.00
#
_symmetry.space_group_name_H-M   'P 1'
#
loop_
_entity.id
_entity.type
_entity.pdbx_description
1 polymer ?
#
loop_
_entity_poly.entity_id
_entity_poly.type
_entity_poly.pdbx_seq_one_letter_code
_entity_poly.pdbx_strand_id
1 'polypeptide(L)'
;MATELLLHEDEELAAELTTVAACNDGTGALVDLFFSEDLHDIARAKHLCSTCPVRRPCLQGAVERQEPCGVWGGELFLNGRVLAHKRRRGRPPKHRPAEIIVIDGVDVVVVPEIRSA
;
A
#
# COMPACT_ATOMS: atom_id res chain seq x y z
N MET A 1 7.34 -29.03 -21.49
CA MET A 1 8.77 -29.26 -21.20
C MET A 1 9.54 -27.97 -20.92
N ALA A 2 9.50 -26.91 -21.74
CA ALA A 2 10.11 -25.61 -21.38
C ALA A 2 9.26 -24.79 -20.38
N THR A 3 7.93 -24.93 -20.43
CA THR A 3 7.00 -24.16 -19.59
C THR A 3 6.92 -24.64 -18.14
N GLU A 4 7.13 -25.93 -17.86
CA GLU A 4 7.12 -26.46 -16.49
C GLU A 4 8.33 -25.96 -15.68
N LEU A 5 9.52 -25.89 -16.28
CA LEU A 5 10.73 -25.40 -15.61
C LEU A 5 10.62 -23.91 -15.24
N LEU A 6 9.96 -23.09 -16.07
CA LEU A 6 9.78 -21.66 -15.82
C LEU A 6 8.76 -21.35 -14.70
N LEU A 7 7.73 -22.19 -14.53
CA LEU A 7 6.72 -21.99 -13.49
C LEU A 7 7.26 -22.26 -12.07
N HIS A 8 8.23 -23.17 -11.94
CA HIS A 8 8.88 -23.43 -10.65
C HIS A 8 9.75 -22.25 -10.19
N GLU A 9 10.42 -21.56 -11.12
CA GLU A 9 11.25 -20.39 -10.83
C GLU A 9 10.42 -19.17 -10.39
N ASP A 10 9.21 -18.99 -10.95
CA ASP A 10 8.30 -17.90 -10.58
C ASP A 10 7.68 -18.08 -9.18
N GLU A 11 7.39 -19.32 -8.76
CA GLU A 11 6.76 -19.62 -7.47
C GLU A 11 7.76 -19.50 -6.30
N GLU A 12 9.02 -19.88 -6.51
CA GLU A 12 10.10 -19.74 -5.53
C GLU A 12 10.47 -18.26 -5.31
N LEU A 13 10.48 -17.46 -6.37
CA LEU A 13 10.66 -16.01 -6.29
C LEU A 13 9.53 -15.33 -5.52
N ALA A 14 8.26 -15.73 -5.73
CA ALA A 14 7.13 -15.19 -4.99
C ALA A 14 7.19 -15.50 -3.48
N ALA A 15 7.66 -16.70 -3.12
CA ALA A 15 7.88 -17.10 -1.73
C ALA A 15 9.04 -16.30 -1.08
N GLU A 16 10.12 -16.07 -1.81
CA GLU A 16 11.24 -15.24 -1.35
C GLU A 16 10.82 -13.78 -1.14
N LEU A 17 10.07 -13.21 -2.10
CA LEU A 17 9.54 -11.84 -2.01
C LEU A 17 8.64 -11.65 -0.78
N THR A 18 7.84 -12.67 -0.45
CA THR A 18 6.97 -12.62 0.73
C THR A 18 7.79 -12.65 2.02
N THR A 19 8.82 -13.48 2.08
CA THR A 19 9.71 -13.62 3.25
C THR A 19 10.43 -12.32 3.59
N VAL A 20 10.93 -11.59 2.59
CA VAL A 20 11.70 -10.35 2.82
C VAL A 20 10.83 -9.08 2.84
N ALA A 21 9.51 -9.22 2.68
CA ALA A 21 8.60 -8.08 2.74
C ALA A 21 8.60 -7.47 4.15
N ALA A 22 8.81 -6.16 4.25
CA ALA A 22 8.84 -5.46 5.54
C ALA A 22 7.53 -5.57 6.33
N CYS A 23 6.40 -5.82 5.65
CA CYS A 23 5.10 -6.06 6.28
C CYS A 23 4.91 -7.52 6.74
N ASN A 24 5.79 -8.44 6.37
CA ASN A 24 5.75 -9.81 6.83
C ASN A 24 6.53 -9.91 8.15
N ASP A 25 5.80 -9.80 9.25
CA ASP A 25 6.35 -9.94 10.61
C ASP A 25 6.31 -11.41 11.11
N GLY A 26 5.84 -12.34 10.27
CA GLY A 26 5.66 -13.75 10.61
C GLY A 26 4.48 -14.05 11.54
N THR A 27 3.72 -13.04 11.97
CA THR A 27 2.57 -13.22 12.89
C THR A 27 1.24 -12.84 12.26
N GLY A 28 1.26 -12.02 11.20
CA GLY A 28 0.05 -11.50 10.58
C GLY A 28 -0.60 -10.36 11.37
N ALA A 29 0.04 -9.84 12.43
CA ALA A 29 -0.50 -8.76 13.25
C ALA A 29 -0.70 -7.45 12.47
N LEU A 30 -0.04 -7.29 11.33
CA LEU A 30 -0.14 -6.10 10.48
C LEU A 30 -1.28 -6.16 9.47
N VAL A 31 -2.02 -7.27 9.32
CA VAL A 31 -3.06 -7.42 8.29
C VAL A 31 -4.09 -6.28 8.37
N ASP A 32 -4.64 -6.01 9.56
CA ASP A 32 -5.64 -4.97 9.74
C ASP A 32 -5.13 -3.58 9.37
N LEU A 33 -3.85 -3.30 9.60
CA LEU A 33 -3.22 -2.03 9.23
C LEU A 33 -3.21 -1.81 7.71
N PHE A 34 -2.87 -2.85 6.95
CA PHE A 34 -2.73 -2.78 5.49
C PHE A 34 -4.06 -2.70 4.74
N PHE A 35 -5.13 -3.21 5.34
CA PHE A 35 -6.49 -3.16 4.80
C PHE A 35 -7.38 -2.11 5.49
N SER A 36 -6.81 -1.32 6.40
CA SER A 36 -7.55 -0.29 7.12
C SER A 36 -8.11 0.78 6.19
N GLU A 37 -9.26 1.30 6.59
CA GLU A 37 -9.87 2.43 5.95
C GLU A 37 -9.51 3.77 6.59
N ASP A 38 -8.85 3.76 7.75
CA ASP A 38 -8.42 4.96 8.45
C ASP A 38 -7.21 5.61 7.79
N LEU A 39 -7.17 6.95 7.79
CA LEU A 39 -6.08 7.67 7.13
C LEU A 39 -4.74 7.54 7.84
N HIS A 40 -4.73 7.41 9.17
CA HIS A 40 -3.50 7.20 9.94
C HIS A 40 -2.92 5.82 9.67
N ASP A 41 -3.76 4.79 9.64
CA ASP A 41 -3.35 3.43 9.34
C ASP A 41 -2.81 3.30 7.92
N ILE A 42 -3.51 3.88 6.93
CA ILE A 42 -3.03 3.93 5.54
C ILE A 42 -1.67 4.61 5.47
N ALA A 43 -1.51 5.75 6.15
CA ALA A 43 -0.23 6.47 6.14
C ALA A 43 0.88 5.64 6.80
N ARG A 44 0.59 4.93 7.90
CA ARG A 44 1.55 4.05 8.59
C ARG A 44 1.91 2.84 7.72
N ALA A 45 0.96 2.21 7.05
CA ALA A 45 1.22 1.13 6.10
C ALA A 45 2.11 1.60 4.94
N LYS A 46 1.82 2.79 4.36
CA LYS A 46 2.68 3.40 3.34
C LYS A 46 4.10 3.68 3.86
N HIS A 47 4.21 4.16 5.11
CA HIS A 47 5.50 4.41 5.75
C HIS A 47 6.31 3.12 5.90
N LEU A 48 5.70 2.04 6.37
CA LEU A 48 6.35 0.73 6.49
C LEU A 48 6.85 0.20 5.14
N CYS A 49 6.10 0.46 4.06
CA CYS A 49 6.54 0.11 2.71
C CYS A 49 7.66 0.99 2.14
N SER A 50 7.95 2.16 2.72
CA SER A 50 8.82 3.17 2.09
C SER A 50 10.23 2.66 1.78
N THR A 51 10.77 1.80 2.67
CA THR A 51 12.11 1.19 2.58
C THR A 51 12.06 -0.31 2.26
N CYS A 52 10.88 -0.86 1.97
CA CYS A 52 10.71 -2.29 1.72
C CYS A 52 11.43 -2.74 0.44
N PRO A 53 12.25 -3.80 0.47
CA PRO A 53 13.04 -4.23 -0.70
C PRO A 53 12.18 -4.70 -1.88
N VAL A 54 10.97 -5.18 -1.60
CA VAL A 54 10.06 -5.80 -2.60
C VAL A 54 8.94 -4.87 -3.04
N ARG A 55 9.09 -3.57 -2.82
CA ARG A 55 8.05 -2.57 -3.10
C ARG A 55 7.53 -2.64 -4.55
N ARG A 56 8.46 -2.71 -5.52
CA ARG A 56 8.14 -2.76 -6.96
C ARG A 56 7.40 -4.04 -7.36
N PRO A 57 7.92 -5.26 -7.11
CA PRO A 57 7.22 -6.48 -7.48
C PRO A 57 5.90 -6.66 -6.71
N CYS A 58 5.83 -6.23 -5.45
CA CYS A 58 4.57 -6.22 -4.68
C CYS A 58 3.50 -5.34 -5.36
N LEU A 59 3.86 -4.12 -5.76
CA LEU A 59 2.97 -3.22 -6.48
C LEU A 59 2.53 -3.81 -7.83
N GLN A 60 3.47 -4.37 -8.59
CA GLN A 60 3.18 -4.97 -9.89
C GLN A 60 2.17 -6.13 -9.75
N GLY A 61 2.39 -7.05 -8.81
CA GLY A 61 1.47 -8.15 -8.57
C GLY A 61 0.08 -7.67 -8.14
N ALA A 62 -0.01 -6.59 -7.37
CA ALA A 62 -1.30 -6.01 -6.98
C ALA A 62 -2.08 -5.41 -8.17
N VAL A 63 -1.36 -4.81 -9.13
CA VAL A 63 -1.96 -4.31 -10.39
C VAL A 63 -2.44 -5.48 -11.25
N GLU A 64 -1.61 -6.51 -11.42
CA GLU A 64 -1.93 -7.69 -12.23
C GLU A 64 -3.17 -8.43 -11.69
N ARG A 65 -3.27 -8.59 -10.37
CA ARG A 65 -4.41 -9.23 -9.70
C ARG A 65 -5.62 -8.32 -9.51
N GLN A 66 -5.50 -7.04 -9.86
CA GLN A 66 -6.55 -6.04 -9.68
C GLN A 66 -7.06 -5.99 -8.22
N GLU A 67 -6.13 -5.91 -7.27
CA GLU A 67 -6.47 -5.98 -5.85
C GLU A 67 -7.58 -4.97 -5.49
N PRO A 68 -8.61 -5.42 -4.75
CA PRO A 68 -9.81 -4.61 -4.53
C PRO A 68 -9.56 -3.43 -3.61
N CYS A 69 -8.64 -3.55 -2.65
CA CYS A 69 -8.34 -2.52 -1.67
C CYS A 69 -7.00 -2.77 -0.95
N GLY A 70 -6.61 -1.81 -0.10
CA GLY A 70 -5.46 -1.92 0.80
C GLY A 70 -4.22 -1.19 0.30
N VAL A 71 -3.16 -1.19 1.11
CA VAL A 71 -1.86 -0.65 0.72
C VAL A 71 -0.99 -1.76 0.14
N TRP A 72 -0.49 -1.57 -1.07
CA TRP A 72 0.35 -2.54 -1.79
C TRP A 72 1.57 -1.82 -2.35
N GLY A 73 2.77 -2.30 -2.04
CA GLY A 73 4.01 -1.66 -2.49
C GLY A 73 4.08 -0.16 -2.15
N GLY A 74 3.50 0.26 -1.03
CA GLY A 74 3.46 1.67 -0.60
C GLY A 74 2.38 2.52 -1.27
N GLU A 75 1.55 1.95 -2.13
CA GLU A 75 0.46 2.64 -2.81
C GLU A 75 -0.90 2.19 -2.30
N LEU A 76 -1.86 3.11 -2.22
CA LEU A 76 -3.23 2.76 -1.83
C LEU A 76 -3.99 2.26 -3.04
N PHE A 77 -4.65 1.11 -2.93
CA PHE A 77 -5.53 0.54 -3.94
C PHE A 77 -7.00 0.72 -3.58
N LEU A 78 -7.81 0.93 -4.62
CA LEU A 78 -9.25 0.79 -4.55
C LEU A 78 -9.78 0.39 -5.92
N ASN A 79 -10.54 -0.71 -5.99
CA ASN A 79 -11.13 -1.24 -7.22
C ASN A 79 -10.09 -1.44 -8.33
N GLY A 80 -8.96 -2.08 -8.01
CA GLY A 80 -7.89 -2.38 -8.97
C GLY A 80 -7.09 -1.17 -9.46
N ARG A 81 -7.20 -0.01 -8.81
CA ARG A 81 -6.51 1.22 -9.20
C ARG A 81 -5.72 1.82 -8.05
N VAL A 82 -4.53 2.33 -8.37
CA VAL A 82 -3.74 3.16 -7.46
C VAL A 82 -4.46 4.49 -7.24
N LEU A 83 -4.65 4.83 -5.97
CA LEU A 83 -5.11 6.13 -5.51
C LEU A 83 -3.94 6.87 -4.86
N ALA A 84 -3.68 8.07 -5.34
CA ALA A 84 -2.69 8.95 -4.72
C ALA A 84 -3.05 9.21 -3.24
N HIS A 85 -4.34 9.50 -2.97
CA HIS A 85 -4.82 9.89 -1.65
C HIS A 85 -6.26 9.39 -1.41
N LYS A 86 -6.56 8.90 -0.20
CA LYS A 86 -7.93 8.61 0.23
C LYS A 86 -8.65 9.89 0.62
N ARG A 87 -9.90 10.05 0.18
CA ARG A 87 -10.76 11.15 0.65
C ARG A 87 -11.31 10.81 2.04
N ARG A 88 -11.30 11.78 2.95
CA ARG A 88 -12.02 11.68 4.22
C ARG A 88 -13.50 11.39 3.94
N ARG A 89 -14.11 10.60 4.82
CA ARG A 89 -15.57 10.41 4.84
C ARG A 89 -16.26 11.76 5.10
N GLY A 90 -17.43 11.94 4.52
CA GLY A 90 -18.24 13.15 4.69
C GLY A 90 -18.13 14.14 3.53
N ARG A 91 -18.81 15.28 3.68
CA ARG A 91 -18.88 16.33 2.66
C ARG A 91 -17.49 16.97 2.49
N PRO A 92 -16.98 17.16 1.26
CA PRO A 92 -15.75 17.91 1.03
C PRO A 92 -15.84 19.31 1.67
N PRO A 93 -14.88 19.67 2.56
CA PRO A 93 -14.85 21.01 3.13
C PRO A 93 -14.46 22.05 2.07
N LYS A 94 -14.99 23.27 2.18
CA LYS A 94 -14.73 24.38 1.24
C LYS A 94 -13.26 24.82 1.21
N HIS A 95 -12.56 24.66 2.33
CA HIS A 95 -11.13 24.92 2.46
C HIS A 95 -10.49 23.69 3.10
N ARG A 96 -9.38 23.20 2.55
CA ARG A 96 -8.57 22.14 3.16
C ARG A 96 -7.19 22.68 3.48
N PRO A 97 -6.84 22.86 4.76
CA PRO A 97 -5.44 23.06 5.14
C PRO A 97 -4.65 21.77 4.87
N ALA A 98 -3.33 21.91 4.68
CA ALA A 98 -2.43 20.76 4.73
C ALA A 98 -2.50 20.14 6.14
N GLU A 99 -2.61 18.81 6.19
CA GLU A 99 -2.73 18.08 7.45
C GLU A 99 -1.39 17.43 7.78
N ILE A 100 -0.98 17.46 9.04
CA ILE A 100 0.24 16.79 9.51
C ILE A 100 -0.19 15.57 10.33
N ILE A 101 0.23 14.39 9.90
CA ILE A 101 0.04 13.14 10.63
C ILE A 101 1.39 12.71 11.20
N VAL A 102 1.45 12.45 12.51
CA VAL A 102 2.67 11.93 13.15
C VAL A 102 2.69 10.40 13.04
N ILE A 103 3.72 9.85 12.40
CA ILE A 103 3.93 8.40 12.23
C ILE A 103 5.28 8.06 12.85
N ASP A 104 5.31 7.22 13.88
CA ASP A 104 6.53 6.79 14.57
C ASP A 104 7.46 7.96 14.99
N GLY A 105 6.85 9.10 15.35
CA GLY A 105 7.56 10.34 15.73
C GLY A 105 7.99 11.24 14.56
N VAL A 106 7.61 10.91 13.32
CA VAL A 106 7.90 11.69 12.12
C VAL A 106 6.64 12.40 11.63
N ASP A 107 6.76 13.70 11.36
CA ASP A 107 5.69 14.51 10.76
C ASP A 107 5.54 14.18 9.26
N VAL A 108 4.39 13.63 8.88
CA VAL A 108 4.01 13.34 7.50
C VAL A 108 2.93 14.32 7.05
N VAL A 109 3.28 15.19 6.11
CA VAL A 109 2.34 16.16 5.53
C VAL A 109 1.46 15.47 4.49
N VAL A 110 0.17 15.39 4.78
CA VAL A 110 -0.86 14.93 3.84
C VAL A 110 -1.44 16.16 3.14
N VAL A 111 -1.05 16.36 1.88
CA VAL A 111 -1.64 17.39 1.03
C VAL A 111 -2.88 16.84 0.33
N PRO A 112 -4.05 17.47 0.48
CA PRO A 112 -5.21 17.09 -0.31
C PRO A 112 -5.07 17.67 -1.72
N GLU A 113 -4.93 16.82 -2.74
CA GLU A 113 -5.17 17.27 -4.12
C GLU A 113 -6.63 17.73 -4.24
N ILE A 114 -6.83 19.03 -4.30
CA ILE A 114 -8.09 19.65 -4.71
C ILE A 114 -8.15 19.53 -6.23
N ARG A 115 -8.66 18.41 -6.75
CA ARG A 115 -9.15 18.41 -8.13
C ARG A 115 -10.56 18.97 -8.12
N SER A 116 -10.65 20.30 -8.19
CA SER A 116 -11.84 21.00 -8.67
C SER A 116 -12.08 20.54 -10.11
N ALA A 117 -13.26 19.99 -10.37
CA ALA A 117 -13.82 19.98 -11.71
C ALA A 117 -14.41 21.37 -11.99
#